data_AF-A0A3D3RZS3-F1
#
_entry.id   AF-A0A3D3RZS3-F1
#
_cell.length_a   1.000
_cell.length_b   1.000
_cell.length_c   1.000
_cell.angle_alpha   90.00
_cell.angle_beta   90.00
_cell.angle_gamma   90.00
#
_symmetry.space_group_name_H-M   'P 1'
#
loop_
_entity.id
_entity.type
_entity.pdbx_description
1 polymer ?
#
loop_
_entity_poly.entity_id
_entity_poly.type
_entity_poly.pdbx_seq_one_letter_code
_entity_poly.pdbx_strand_id
1 'polypeptide(L)'
;QVDLRVVEPAAFGAALHYFTGSRAHNIAIRRRAQARGLKINEYGVFRGKARVAGETEESVFAAVDLPWIAPELREDRGEIAWAARAPLPRLIERADLKGDLHCHSRASDGNATLEELAAAARAAGLTYLAITEHSQRLTVAHGLDTARLLQQCEAIDALNARLDGIVLLKGIEVDILEDGRLDLPDDVLGQLDIVIGAVHSHFDLSPARQLKRLMRAMDHPHLHVLAHPGCRELGKRPPIELDWLRLVRHARRRGCFLELNAQPKRLDLTDVHARMAREEGVLVAISSDAHTVDDFNNLDYGIGQARRGWLEAADVLNTRPLDALREVLRRG
;
A
#
# COMPACT_ATOMS: atom_id res chain seq x y z
N GLN A 1 3.46 -6.33 25.87
CA GLN A 1 4.51 -5.63 26.65
C GLN A 1 4.37 -4.14 26.36
N VAL A 2 4.48 -3.28 27.39
CA VAL A 2 4.33 -1.83 27.27
C VAL A 2 5.46 -1.15 28.04
N ASP A 3 6.11 -0.16 27.42
CA ASP A 3 7.12 0.68 28.05
C ASP A 3 6.54 2.10 28.26
N LEU A 4 6.72 2.65 29.46
CA LEU A 4 6.27 4.00 29.82
C LEU A 4 7.47 4.88 30.19
N ARG A 5 7.48 6.12 29.68
CA ARG A 5 8.49 7.14 29.99
C ARG A 5 7.77 8.43 30.38
N VAL A 6 8.21 9.06 31.46
CA VAL A 6 7.68 10.32 31.96
C VAL A 6 8.79 11.36 31.90
N VAL A 7 8.46 12.55 31.38
CA VAL A 7 9.37 13.68 31.27
C VAL A 7 8.66 14.96 31.70
N GLU A 8 9.44 15.98 32.05
CA GLU A 8 8.92 17.33 32.28
C GLU A 8 8.24 17.88 31.02
N PRO A 9 7.19 18.72 31.14
CA PRO A 9 6.47 19.27 29.98
C PRO A 9 7.41 19.95 28.97
N ALA A 10 8.43 20.66 29.45
CA ALA A 10 9.39 21.36 28.60
C ALA A 10 10.42 20.44 27.90
N ALA A 11 10.37 19.12 28.13
CA ALA A 11 11.15 18.11 27.44
C ALA A 11 10.30 17.23 26.50
N PHE A 12 8.98 17.50 26.42
CA PHE A 12 8.04 16.61 25.73
C PHE A 12 8.40 16.38 24.26
N GLY A 13 8.66 17.45 23.51
CA GLY A 13 9.08 17.36 22.11
C GLY A 13 10.39 16.59 21.88
N ALA A 14 11.37 16.78 22.75
CA ALA A 14 12.63 16.03 22.68
C ALA A 14 12.45 14.55 23.03
N ALA A 15 11.59 14.25 24.00
CA ALA A 15 11.24 12.88 24.34
C ALA A 15 10.47 12.18 23.22
N LEU A 16 9.50 12.87 22.58
CA LEU A 16 8.79 12.36 21.39
C LEU A 16 9.79 11.98 20.30
N HIS A 17 10.65 12.92 19.86
CA HIS A 17 11.68 12.61 18.87
C HIS A 17 12.56 11.42 19.29
N TYR A 18 13.02 11.41 20.55
CA TYR A 18 13.91 10.37 21.06
C TYR A 18 13.28 8.98 21.07
N PHE A 19 12.04 8.85 21.57
CA PHE A 19 11.38 7.56 21.75
C PHE A 19 10.60 7.10 20.51
N THR A 20 10.28 8.00 19.57
CA THR A 20 9.80 7.62 18.23
C THR A 20 10.93 7.04 17.39
N GLY A 21 12.11 7.67 17.41
CA GLY A 21 13.27 7.21 16.62
C GLY A 21 13.05 7.35 15.11
N SER A 22 13.62 6.47 14.27
CA SER A 22 14.37 5.26 14.64
C SER A 22 15.74 5.55 15.28
N ARG A 23 16.43 4.51 15.76
CA ARG A 23 17.80 4.66 16.30
C ARG A 23 18.75 5.30 15.29
N ALA A 24 18.64 4.92 14.01
CA ALA A 24 19.50 5.44 12.95
C ALA A 24 19.25 6.94 12.74
N HIS A 25 17.97 7.33 12.60
CA HIS A 25 17.55 8.73 12.51
C HIS A 25 18.08 9.56 13.69
N ASN A 26 17.89 9.07 14.92
CA ASN A 26 18.38 9.76 16.13
C ASN A 26 19.90 9.92 16.16
N ILE A 27 20.67 8.95 15.64
CA ILE A 27 22.12 9.08 15.53
C ILE A 27 22.49 10.17 14.53
N ALA A 28 21.83 10.19 13.36
CA ALA A 28 22.08 11.18 12.31
C ALA A 28 21.74 12.61 12.77
N ILE A 29 20.58 12.81 13.41
CA ILE A 29 20.17 14.11 13.97
C ILE A 29 21.13 14.58 15.06
N ARG A 30 21.58 13.68 15.96
CA ARG A 30 22.58 14.03 17.00
C ARG A 30 23.93 14.42 16.42
N ARG A 31 24.42 13.72 15.39
CA ARG A 31 25.67 14.09 14.69
C ARG A 31 25.54 15.47 14.05
N ARG A 32 24.41 15.75 13.41
CA ARG A 32 24.10 17.08 12.84
C ARG A 32 24.10 18.16 13.91
N ALA A 33 23.50 17.90 15.08
CA ALA A 33 23.51 18.81 16.22
C ALA A 33 24.94 19.08 16.75
N GLN A 34 25.75 18.04 16.89
CA GLN A 34 27.14 18.16 17.37
C GLN A 34 27.98 19.06 16.46
N ALA A 35 27.84 18.92 15.14
CA ALA A 35 28.50 19.79 14.16
C ALA A 35 28.12 21.29 14.31
N ARG A 36 27.04 21.59 15.04
CA ARG A 36 26.52 22.94 15.31
C ARG A 36 26.77 23.39 16.77
N GLY A 37 27.57 22.63 17.52
CA GLY A 37 27.84 22.90 18.94
C GLY A 37 26.64 22.66 19.84
N LEU A 38 25.72 21.77 19.43
CA LEU A 38 24.52 21.40 20.18
C LEU A 38 24.59 19.94 20.64
N LYS A 39 23.89 19.65 21.75
CA LYS A 39 23.64 18.29 22.24
C LYS A 39 22.14 18.04 22.25
N ILE A 40 21.68 16.95 21.62
CA ILE A 40 20.29 16.50 21.67
C ILE A 40 20.22 15.21 22.50
N ASN A 41 19.29 15.16 23.45
CA ASN A 41 18.93 13.96 24.20
C ASN A 41 17.41 13.97 24.51
N GLU A 42 16.93 12.99 25.27
CA GLU A 42 15.52 12.84 25.66
C GLU A 42 14.97 13.99 26.51
N TYR A 43 15.82 14.90 26.99
CA TYR A 43 15.45 16.03 27.86
C TYR A 43 15.46 17.39 27.15
N GLY A 44 15.95 17.46 25.91
CA GLY A 44 16.02 18.71 25.15
C GLY A 44 17.19 18.82 24.18
N VAL A 45 17.31 20.00 23.59
CA VAL A 45 18.47 20.45 22.82
C VAL A 45 19.25 21.46 23.65
N PHE A 46 20.57 21.30 23.76
CA PHE A 46 21.41 22.07 24.67
C PHE A 46 22.59 22.72 23.94
N ARG A 47 22.92 23.94 24.34
CA ARG A 47 24.19 24.61 24.05
C ARG A 47 24.93 24.81 25.37
N GLY A 48 25.98 24.02 25.60
CA GLY A 48 26.59 23.91 26.93
C GLY A 48 25.58 23.38 27.95
N LYS A 49 25.30 24.15 29.01
CA LYS A 49 24.29 23.81 30.03
C LYS A 49 22.90 24.40 29.75
N ALA A 50 22.79 25.35 28.83
CA ALA A 50 21.52 26.01 28.53
C ALA A 50 20.69 25.15 27.57
N ARG A 51 19.43 24.87 27.93
CA ARG A 51 18.45 24.26 27.03
C ARG A 51 17.94 25.32 26.07
N VAL A 52 18.00 25.03 24.77
CA VAL A 52 17.63 25.97 23.69
C VAL A 52 16.41 25.51 22.90
N ALA A 53 15.99 24.24 23.02
CA ALA A 53 14.77 23.68 22.44
C ALA A 53 14.38 22.37 23.15
N GLY A 54 13.21 21.80 22.82
CA GLY A 54 12.76 20.49 23.32
C GLY A 54 11.33 20.43 23.82
N GLU A 55 10.62 21.56 23.88
CA GLU A 55 9.21 21.62 24.27
C GLU A 55 8.28 21.01 23.21
N THR A 56 8.53 21.28 21.94
CA THR A 56 7.85 20.69 20.79
C THR A 56 8.82 19.92 19.90
N GLU A 57 8.32 18.97 19.13
CA GLU A 57 9.16 18.16 18.25
C GLU A 57 9.74 19.02 17.11
N GLU A 58 8.95 19.96 16.61
CA GLU A 58 9.34 21.01 15.67
C GLU A 58 10.52 21.82 16.18
N SER A 59 10.55 22.18 17.48
CA SER A 59 11.67 22.95 18.06
C SER A 59 12.99 22.18 18.02
N VAL A 60 12.94 20.84 18.13
CA VAL A 60 14.12 19.97 18.06
C VAL A 60 14.70 19.95 16.66
N PHE A 61 13.85 19.80 15.64
CA PHE A 61 14.27 19.87 14.23
C PHE A 61 14.75 21.27 13.84
N ALA A 62 14.05 22.32 14.26
CA ALA A 62 14.43 23.70 13.98
C ALA A 62 15.82 24.04 14.55
N ALA A 63 16.18 23.51 15.73
CA ALA A 63 17.50 23.72 16.32
C ALA A 63 18.66 23.16 15.47
N VAL A 64 18.38 22.26 14.52
CA VAL A 64 19.36 21.73 13.56
C VAL A 64 19.09 22.18 12.12
N ASP A 65 18.35 23.27 11.91
CA ASP A 65 17.89 23.78 10.61
C ASP A 65 17.28 22.67 9.75
N LEU A 66 16.30 21.96 10.32
CA LEU A 66 15.45 21.03 9.57
C LEU A 66 13.98 21.40 9.82
N PRO A 67 13.10 21.22 8.83
CA PRO A 67 11.67 21.19 9.09
C PRO A 67 11.34 19.96 9.94
N TRP A 68 10.14 19.94 10.52
CA TRP A 68 9.62 18.73 11.13
C TRP A 68 9.54 17.60 10.10
N ILE A 69 10.05 16.42 10.48
CA ILE A 69 10.08 15.24 9.63
C ILE A 69 9.05 14.25 10.17
N ALA A 70 8.10 13.84 9.33
CA ALA A 70 7.07 12.88 9.73
C ALA A 70 7.70 11.56 10.25
N PRO A 71 7.20 10.98 11.36
CA PRO A 71 7.73 9.75 11.96
C PRO A 71 7.98 8.61 10.98
N GLU A 72 7.10 8.46 9.98
CA GLU A 72 7.14 7.40 8.98
C GLU A 72 8.39 7.47 8.09
N LEU A 73 9.02 8.65 7.97
CA LEU A 73 10.23 8.87 7.17
C LEU A 73 11.52 8.65 7.96
N ARG A 74 11.45 8.52 9.30
CA ARG A 74 12.61 8.59 10.22
C ARG A 74 13.39 7.29 10.28
N GLU A 75 13.94 6.88 9.14
CA GLU A 75 14.66 5.61 8.97
C GLU A 75 16.12 5.79 8.52
N ASP A 76 16.63 7.03 8.46
CA ASP A 76 17.96 7.37 7.92
C ASP A 76 18.15 6.84 6.48
N ARG A 77 17.11 7.00 5.66
CA ARG A 77 17.05 6.57 4.25
C ARG A 77 17.04 7.76 3.28
N GLY A 78 17.55 8.91 3.73
CA GLY A 78 17.70 10.13 2.94
C GLY A 78 16.75 11.26 3.32
N GLU A 79 15.83 11.07 4.28
CA GLU A 79 14.87 12.07 4.76
C GLU A 79 15.56 13.33 5.26
N ILE A 80 16.68 13.18 5.98
CA ILE A 80 17.46 14.29 6.53
C ILE A 80 18.15 15.08 5.41
N ALA A 81 18.74 14.38 4.44
CA ALA A 81 19.43 15.00 3.32
C ALA A 81 18.46 15.75 2.40
N TRP A 82 17.27 15.18 2.19
CA TRP A 82 16.19 15.81 1.43
C TRP A 82 15.65 17.04 2.14
N ALA A 83 15.26 16.90 3.41
CA ALA A 83 14.68 17.98 4.22
C ALA A 83 15.61 19.20 4.37
N ALA A 84 16.94 19.00 4.24
CA ALA A 84 17.91 20.09 4.26
C ALA A 84 18.00 20.89 2.96
N ARG A 85 17.43 20.40 1.85
CA ARG A 85 17.59 20.96 0.50
C ARG A 85 16.27 21.38 -0.15
N ALA A 86 15.18 20.69 0.19
CA ALA A 86 13.87 20.90 -0.40
C ALA A 86 12.78 20.59 0.63
N PRO A 87 11.55 21.11 0.44
CA PRO A 87 10.39 20.64 1.17
C PRO A 87 10.22 19.12 1.04
N LEU A 88 9.84 18.48 2.14
CA LEU A 88 9.45 17.06 2.13
C LEU A 88 8.15 16.87 1.34
N PRO A 89 7.95 15.71 0.70
CA PRO A 89 6.72 15.40 -0.02
C PRO A 89 5.50 15.44 0.89
N ARG A 90 4.34 15.80 0.34
CA ARG A 90 3.06 15.70 1.07
C ARG A 90 2.62 14.24 1.04
N LEU A 91 2.96 13.53 2.11
CA LEU A 91 2.63 12.12 2.26
C LEU A 91 1.11 11.89 2.21
N ILE A 92 0.72 10.78 1.58
CA ILE A 92 -0.67 10.35 1.47
C ILE A 92 -1.35 10.26 2.85
N GLU A 93 -2.65 10.56 2.87
CA GLU A 93 -3.56 10.44 4.01
C GLU A 93 -4.74 9.52 3.69
N ARG A 94 -5.39 8.98 4.73
CA ARG A 94 -6.54 8.07 4.58
C ARG A 94 -7.70 8.68 3.76
N ALA A 95 -7.89 10.00 3.84
CA ALA A 95 -8.92 10.74 3.11
C ALA A 95 -8.61 10.93 1.61
N ASP A 96 -7.36 10.71 1.19
CA ASP A 96 -6.98 10.78 -0.22
C ASP A 96 -7.52 9.58 -0.99
N LEU A 97 -7.70 8.42 -0.35
CA LEU A 97 -8.27 7.23 -0.97
C LEU A 97 -9.73 7.45 -1.37
N LYS A 98 -10.05 7.13 -2.63
CA LYS A 98 -11.40 7.25 -3.20
C LYS A 98 -12.07 5.90 -3.39
N GLY A 99 -11.34 4.80 -3.31
CA GLY A 99 -11.90 3.48 -3.31
C GLY A 99 -10.92 2.40 -2.93
N ASP A 100 -11.42 1.18 -2.84
CA ASP A 100 -10.64 -0.04 -2.62
C ASP A 100 -10.70 -0.92 -3.87
N LEU A 101 -9.56 -1.49 -4.25
CA LEU A 101 -9.40 -2.24 -5.50
C LEU A 101 -9.22 -3.75 -5.29
N HIS A 102 -9.37 -4.25 -4.05
CA HIS A 102 -9.29 -5.68 -3.75
C HIS A 102 -10.23 -6.05 -2.58
N CYS A 103 -11.32 -6.74 -2.89
CA CYS A 103 -12.32 -7.16 -1.91
C CYS A 103 -13.06 -8.42 -2.36
N HIS A 104 -13.36 -9.29 -1.39
CA HIS A 104 -14.00 -10.59 -1.59
C HIS A 104 -15.36 -10.61 -0.88
N SER A 105 -16.36 -11.19 -1.54
CA SER A 105 -17.71 -11.38 -1.00
C SER A 105 -17.97 -12.85 -0.70
N ARG A 106 -19.18 -13.16 -0.26
CA ARG A 106 -19.67 -14.54 -0.07
C ARG A 106 -19.71 -15.38 -1.35
N ALA A 107 -19.42 -14.78 -2.51
CA ALA A 107 -19.31 -15.52 -3.76
C ALA A 107 -18.06 -16.42 -3.78
N SER A 108 -16.95 -16.02 -3.16
CA SER A 108 -15.78 -16.89 -2.94
C SER A 108 -15.57 -17.18 -1.45
N ASP A 109 -14.62 -16.52 -0.79
CA ASP A 109 -14.22 -16.78 0.59
C ASP A 109 -14.42 -15.59 1.56
N GLY A 110 -15.09 -14.54 1.09
CA GLY A 110 -15.60 -13.46 1.94
C GLY A 110 -16.84 -13.84 2.73
N ASN A 111 -17.20 -13.01 3.71
CA ASN A 111 -18.31 -13.25 4.64
C ASN A 111 -19.50 -12.29 4.47
N ALA A 112 -19.37 -11.28 3.61
CA ALA A 112 -20.39 -10.26 3.38
C ALA A 112 -21.01 -10.34 1.96
N THR A 113 -22.27 -9.92 1.85
CA THR A 113 -22.96 -9.70 0.57
C THR A 113 -22.43 -8.45 -0.14
N LEU A 114 -22.72 -8.31 -1.44
CA LEU A 114 -22.32 -7.13 -2.22
C LEU A 114 -22.91 -5.83 -1.62
N GLU A 115 -24.15 -5.87 -1.14
CA GLU A 115 -24.82 -4.74 -0.50
C GLU A 115 -24.17 -4.33 0.82
N GLU A 116 -23.82 -5.31 1.67
CA GLU A 116 -23.13 -5.06 2.94
C GLU A 116 -21.74 -4.46 2.70
N LEU A 117 -20.99 -4.98 1.72
CA LEU A 117 -19.69 -4.45 1.32
C LEU A 117 -19.80 -3.03 0.77
N ALA A 118 -20.76 -2.76 -0.13
CA ALA A 118 -21.00 -1.42 -0.67
C ALA A 118 -21.34 -0.41 0.44
N ALA A 119 -22.21 -0.80 1.38
CA ALA A 119 -22.60 0.05 2.50
C ALA A 119 -21.41 0.35 3.43
N ALA A 120 -20.60 -0.67 3.75
CA ALA A 120 -19.44 -0.54 4.62
C ALA A 120 -18.32 0.29 3.97
N ALA A 121 -18.02 0.05 2.69
CA ALA A 121 -17.05 0.84 1.94
C ALA A 121 -17.46 2.32 1.88
N ARG A 122 -18.74 2.61 1.63
CA ARG A 122 -19.26 3.98 1.67
C ARG A 122 -19.14 4.60 3.06
N ALA A 123 -19.44 3.86 4.12
CA ALA A 123 -19.26 4.31 5.49
C ALA A 123 -17.78 4.59 5.82
N ALA A 124 -16.85 3.87 5.18
CA ALA A 124 -15.40 4.09 5.24
C ALA A 124 -14.91 5.25 4.34
N GLY A 125 -15.83 6.04 3.77
CA GLY A 125 -15.53 7.23 2.97
C GLY A 125 -15.14 6.94 1.51
N LEU A 126 -15.34 5.71 1.04
CA LEU A 126 -15.02 5.30 -0.32
C LEU A 126 -16.18 5.58 -1.29
N THR A 127 -15.83 5.94 -2.52
CA THR A 127 -16.75 6.25 -3.63
C THR A 127 -16.82 5.15 -4.68
N TYR A 128 -15.89 4.19 -4.63
CA TYR A 128 -15.97 2.96 -5.41
C TYR A 128 -15.29 1.80 -4.68
N LEU A 129 -15.67 0.58 -5.04
CA LEU A 129 -15.13 -0.66 -4.50
C LEU A 129 -15.03 -1.69 -5.62
N ALA A 130 -13.86 -2.28 -5.85
CA ALA A 130 -13.74 -3.42 -6.74
C ALA A 130 -14.05 -4.72 -6.00
N ILE A 131 -14.96 -5.51 -6.58
CA ILE A 131 -15.24 -6.86 -6.15
C ILE A 131 -14.34 -7.77 -6.99
N THR A 132 -13.40 -8.45 -6.35
CA THR A 132 -12.30 -9.16 -7.01
C THR A 132 -12.17 -10.57 -6.45
N GLU A 133 -13.23 -11.36 -6.57
CA GLU A 133 -13.23 -12.74 -6.09
C GLU A 133 -12.06 -13.55 -6.67
N HIS A 134 -11.70 -14.64 -6.00
CA HIS A 134 -10.72 -15.58 -6.53
C HIS A 134 -11.21 -16.32 -7.79
N SER A 135 -10.29 -16.65 -8.71
CA SER A 135 -10.58 -17.49 -9.88
C SER A 135 -10.60 -19.00 -9.57
N GLN A 136 -11.17 -19.77 -10.51
CA GLN A 136 -11.50 -21.19 -10.40
C GLN A 136 -10.43 -22.10 -9.76
N ARG A 137 -9.14 -21.92 -10.06
CA ARG A 137 -8.09 -22.81 -9.52
C ARG A 137 -7.86 -22.69 -8.03
N LEU A 138 -8.27 -21.59 -7.40
CA LEU A 138 -8.22 -21.49 -5.94
C LEU A 138 -9.43 -22.18 -5.31
N THR A 139 -9.48 -23.50 -5.47
CA THR A 139 -10.61 -24.33 -5.04
C THR A 139 -10.87 -24.29 -3.54
N VAL A 140 -9.83 -24.09 -2.72
CA VAL A 140 -9.92 -23.91 -1.26
C VAL A 140 -10.72 -22.66 -0.89
N ALA A 141 -10.75 -21.65 -1.77
CA ALA A 141 -11.47 -20.39 -1.59
C ALA A 141 -12.80 -20.33 -2.38
N HIS A 142 -13.29 -21.46 -2.90
CA HIS A 142 -14.52 -21.50 -3.70
C HIS A 142 -14.52 -20.56 -4.93
N GLY A 143 -13.34 -20.38 -5.56
CA GLY A 143 -13.15 -19.47 -6.68
C GLY A 143 -14.17 -19.61 -7.82
N LEU A 144 -14.47 -18.49 -8.47
CA LEU A 144 -15.50 -18.40 -9.50
C LEU A 144 -14.98 -18.96 -10.82
N ASP A 145 -15.79 -19.82 -11.46
CA ASP A 145 -15.65 -20.13 -12.87
C ASP A 145 -16.23 -19.00 -13.73
N THR A 146 -16.06 -19.11 -15.05
CA THR A 146 -16.56 -18.13 -16.01
C THR A 146 -18.06 -17.86 -15.86
N ALA A 147 -18.88 -18.89 -15.68
CA ALA A 147 -20.33 -18.72 -15.62
C ALA A 147 -20.74 -17.96 -14.35
N ARG A 148 -20.16 -18.30 -13.19
CA ARG A 148 -20.41 -17.63 -11.91
C ARG A 148 -19.90 -16.18 -11.92
N LEU A 149 -18.75 -15.92 -12.54
CA LEU A 149 -18.21 -14.56 -12.68
C LEU A 149 -19.13 -13.66 -13.51
N LEU A 150 -19.62 -14.15 -14.64
CA LEU A 150 -20.56 -13.38 -15.48
C LEU A 150 -21.89 -13.12 -14.75
N GLN A 151 -22.40 -14.10 -14.00
CA GLN A 151 -23.58 -13.89 -13.14
C GLN A 151 -23.33 -12.84 -12.06
N GLN A 152 -22.13 -12.82 -11.45
CA GLN A 152 -21.78 -11.77 -10.48
C GLN A 152 -21.68 -10.40 -11.15
N CYS A 153 -21.17 -10.32 -12.38
CA CYS A 153 -21.13 -9.08 -13.15
C CYS A 153 -22.54 -8.51 -13.38
N GLU A 154 -23.50 -9.36 -13.77
CA GLU A 154 -24.90 -8.97 -13.93
C GLU A 154 -25.52 -8.51 -12.60
N ALA A 155 -25.21 -9.21 -11.50
CA ALA A 155 -25.66 -8.82 -10.16
C ALA A 155 -25.08 -7.46 -9.72
N ILE A 156 -23.81 -7.20 -10.02
CA ILE A 156 -23.15 -5.91 -9.78
C ILE A 156 -23.81 -4.80 -10.61
N ASP A 157 -24.09 -5.03 -11.89
CA ASP A 157 -24.75 -4.04 -12.74
C ASP A 157 -26.16 -3.71 -12.24
N ALA A 158 -26.94 -4.73 -11.85
CA ALA A 158 -28.27 -4.55 -11.26
C ALA A 158 -28.22 -3.82 -9.90
N LEU A 159 -27.21 -4.09 -9.08
CA LEU A 159 -27.00 -3.42 -7.81
C LEU A 159 -26.55 -1.96 -7.99
N ASN A 160 -25.61 -1.69 -8.89
CA ASN A 160 -25.15 -0.34 -9.21
C ASN A 160 -26.29 0.57 -9.68
N ALA A 161 -27.28 0.03 -10.40
CA ALA A 161 -28.46 0.80 -10.84
C ALA A 161 -29.32 1.37 -9.68
N ARG A 162 -29.14 0.86 -8.45
CA ARG A 162 -29.88 1.27 -7.25
C ARG A 162 -28.98 1.75 -6.09
N LEU A 163 -27.66 1.68 -6.25
CA LEU A 163 -26.72 2.23 -5.27
C LEU A 163 -26.58 3.74 -5.46
N ASP A 164 -26.40 4.45 -4.34
CA ASP A 164 -26.09 5.88 -4.33
C ASP A 164 -24.85 6.14 -3.46
N GLY A 165 -24.01 7.07 -3.92
CA GLY A 165 -22.76 7.47 -3.28
C GLY A 165 -21.60 6.46 -3.37
N ILE A 166 -21.79 5.29 -4.01
CA ILE A 166 -20.72 4.32 -4.26
C ILE A 166 -20.98 3.52 -5.54
N VAL A 167 -19.91 3.18 -6.27
CA VAL A 167 -19.96 2.30 -7.45
C VAL A 167 -19.15 1.03 -7.19
N LEU A 168 -19.75 -0.13 -7.45
CA LEU A 168 -19.03 -1.40 -7.47
C LEU A 168 -18.40 -1.63 -8.84
N LEU A 169 -17.12 -1.97 -8.87
CA LEU A 169 -16.39 -2.35 -10.08
C LEU A 169 -16.41 -3.87 -10.23
N LYS A 170 -16.67 -4.33 -11.45
CA LYS A 170 -16.62 -5.75 -11.81
C LYS A 170 -15.16 -6.15 -11.96
N GLY A 171 -14.66 -6.99 -11.06
CA GLY A 171 -13.29 -7.45 -11.14
C GLY A 171 -13.09 -8.90 -10.75
N ILE A 172 -11.82 -9.30 -10.75
CA ILE A 172 -11.39 -10.64 -10.36
C ILE A 172 -9.96 -10.56 -9.84
N GLU A 173 -9.66 -11.36 -8.81
CA GLU A 173 -8.31 -11.79 -8.51
C GLU A 173 -8.02 -13.09 -9.26
N VAL A 174 -7.38 -12.96 -10.42
CA VAL A 174 -7.05 -14.10 -11.27
C VAL A 174 -5.72 -14.73 -10.84
N ASP A 175 -5.71 -16.06 -10.68
CA ASP A 175 -4.48 -16.76 -10.36
C ASP A 175 -3.49 -16.70 -11.54
N ILE A 176 -2.23 -16.40 -11.22
CA ILE A 176 -1.11 -16.45 -12.15
C ILE A 176 -0.55 -17.86 -12.11
N LEU A 177 -0.72 -18.62 -13.20
CA LEU A 177 -0.26 -20.01 -13.28
C LEU A 177 1.27 -20.11 -13.26
N GLU A 178 1.82 -21.30 -13.01
CA GLU A 178 3.28 -21.55 -12.96
C GLU A 178 4.02 -21.02 -14.20
N ASP A 179 3.38 -21.12 -15.38
CA ASP A 179 3.93 -20.67 -16.66
C ASP A 179 3.69 -19.18 -16.97
N GLY A 180 3.03 -18.44 -16.07
CA GLY A 180 2.72 -17.02 -16.19
C GLY A 180 1.45 -16.70 -16.98
N ARG A 181 0.66 -17.70 -17.42
CA ARG A 181 -0.69 -17.46 -17.94
C ARG A 181 -1.65 -17.09 -16.81
N LEU A 182 -2.77 -16.46 -17.17
CA LEU A 182 -3.87 -16.16 -16.26
C LEU A 182 -4.89 -17.31 -16.28
N ASP A 183 -5.54 -17.56 -15.15
CA ASP A 183 -6.50 -18.65 -14.95
C ASP A 183 -7.92 -18.37 -15.50
N LEU A 184 -8.06 -17.42 -16.43
CA LEU A 184 -9.33 -17.14 -17.11
C LEU A 184 -9.11 -16.77 -18.59
N PRO A 185 -10.07 -17.08 -19.48
CA PRO A 185 -10.00 -16.70 -20.90
C PRO A 185 -10.05 -15.18 -21.14
N ASP A 186 -9.40 -14.72 -22.21
CA ASP A 186 -9.30 -13.29 -22.59
C ASP A 186 -10.65 -12.62 -22.82
N ASP A 187 -11.61 -13.33 -23.44
CA ASP A 187 -12.96 -12.82 -23.71
C ASP A 187 -13.76 -12.55 -22.43
N VAL A 188 -13.45 -13.29 -21.35
CA VAL A 188 -14.01 -13.05 -20.02
C VAL A 188 -13.30 -11.89 -19.34
N LEU A 189 -11.96 -11.91 -19.34
CA LEU A 189 -11.15 -10.85 -18.72
C LEU A 189 -11.41 -9.47 -19.36
N GLY A 190 -11.68 -9.42 -20.66
CA GLY A 190 -11.98 -8.18 -21.39
C GLY A 190 -13.33 -7.54 -21.05
N GLN A 191 -14.21 -8.23 -20.30
CA GLN A 191 -15.51 -7.69 -19.86
C GLN A 191 -15.44 -7.01 -18.47
N LEU A 192 -14.33 -7.16 -17.76
CA LEU A 192 -14.15 -6.66 -16.40
C LEU A 192 -13.65 -5.21 -16.37
N ASP A 193 -14.07 -4.45 -15.35
CA ASP A 193 -13.57 -3.11 -15.09
C ASP A 193 -12.12 -3.14 -14.59
N ILE A 194 -11.74 -4.17 -13.83
CA ILE A 194 -10.40 -4.37 -13.28
C ILE A 194 -10.06 -5.85 -13.15
N VAL A 195 -8.80 -6.18 -13.39
CA VAL A 195 -8.24 -7.53 -13.22
C VAL A 195 -6.97 -7.38 -12.42
N ILE A 196 -6.97 -7.98 -11.25
CA ILE A 196 -5.78 -8.08 -10.41
C ILE A 196 -5.27 -9.52 -10.49
N GLY A 197 -3.96 -9.70 -10.55
CA GLY A 197 -3.34 -11.00 -10.73
C GLY A 197 -2.43 -11.30 -9.56
N ALA A 198 -2.51 -12.52 -9.03
CA ALA A 198 -1.74 -12.91 -7.86
C ALA A 198 -1.19 -14.33 -7.97
N VAL A 199 -0.15 -14.62 -7.19
CA VAL A 199 0.45 -15.96 -7.10
C VAL A 199 -0.02 -16.63 -5.82
N HIS A 200 -0.74 -17.75 -5.96
CA HIS A 200 -1.19 -18.56 -4.82
C HIS A 200 -0.48 -19.92 -4.68
N SER A 201 0.48 -20.20 -5.56
CA SER A 201 1.09 -21.52 -5.70
C SER A 201 2.55 -21.43 -6.16
N HIS A 202 3.30 -22.51 -5.96
CA HIS A 202 4.70 -22.63 -6.41
C HIS A 202 5.59 -21.48 -5.89
N PHE A 203 5.52 -21.19 -4.60
CA PHE A 203 6.29 -20.11 -3.96
C PHE A 203 7.80 -20.37 -3.96
N ASP A 204 8.20 -21.63 -4.03
CA ASP A 204 9.56 -22.18 -3.95
C ASP A 204 10.31 -22.23 -5.29
N LEU A 205 9.69 -21.73 -6.37
CA LEU A 205 10.37 -21.57 -7.65
C LEU A 205 11.62 -20.69 -7.50
N SER A 206 12.67 -21.03 -8.27
CA SER A 206 13.89 -20.21 -8.30
C SER A 206 13.56 -18.74 -8.63
N PRO A 207 14.32 -17.76 -8.11
CA PRO A 207 14.03 -16.33 -8.32
C PRO A 207 13.86 -15.95 -9.80
N ALA A 208 14.70 -16.51 -10.69
CA ALA A 208 14.61 -16.26 -12.13
C ALA A 208 13.32 -16.80 -12.76
N ARG A 209 12.82 -17.95 -12.28
CA ARG A 209 11.55 -18.54 -12.73
C ARG A 209 10.35 -17.74 -12.22
N GLN A 210 10.35 -17.32 -10.95
CA GLN A 210 9.29 -16.45 -10.42
C GLN A 210 9.22 -15.12 -11.16
N LEU A 211 10.37 -14.47 -11.37
CA LEU A 211 10.41 -13.22 -12.11
C LEU A 211 9.86 -13.39 -13.54
N LYS A 212 10.24 -14.47 -14.24
CA LYS A 212 9.72 -14.77 -15.58
C LYS A 212 8.21 -15.00 -15.57
N ARG A 213 7.69 -15.73 -14.58
CA ARG A 213 6.26 -15.99 -14.38
C ARG A 213 5.48 -14.69 -14.21
N LEU A 214 5.91 -13.83 -13.29
CA LEU A 214 5.26 -12.55 -13.01
C LEU A 214 5.33 -11.60 -14.21
N MET A 215 6.51 -11.45 -14.84
CA MET A 215 6.64 -10.60 -16.02
C MET A 215 5.74 -11.07 -17.17
N ARG A 216 5.66 -12.38 -17.42
CA ARG A 216 4.76 -12.92 -18.44
C ARG A 216 3.28 -12.63 -18.14
N ALA A 217 2.87 -12.67 -16.88
CA ALA A 217 1.52 -12.26 -16.50
C ALA A 217 1.28 -10.76 -16.76
N MET A 218 2.26 -9.92 -16.45
CA MET A 218 2.21 -8.47 -16.68
C MET A 218 2.24 -8.07 -18.16
N ASP A 219 2.73 -8.96 -19.03
CA ASP A 219 2.63 -8.81 -20.47
C ASP A 219 1.19 -8.98 -20.99
N HIS A 220 0.30 -9.58 -20.20
CA HIS A 220 -1.10 -9.78 -20.58
C HIS A 220 -1.86 -8.44 -20.70
N PRO A 221 -2.62 -8.19 -21.79
CA PRO A 221 -3.29 -6.90 -22.02
C PRO A 221 -4.31 -6.58 -20.92
N HIS A 222 -5.03 -7.60 -20.45
CA HIS A 222 -6.07 -7.42 -19.44
C HIS A 222 -5.56 -7.37 -17.99
N LEU A 223 -4.28 -7.63 -17.68
CA LEU A 223 -3.80 -7.59 -16.29
C LEU A 223 -3.48 -6.15 -15.87
N HIS A 224 -4.22 -5.60 -14.91
CA HIS A 224 -4.07 -4.19 -14.50
C HIS A 224 -3.14 -4.03 -13.29
N VAL A 225 -3.31 -4.86 -12.26
CA VAL A 225 -2.58 -4.78 -10.99
C VAL A 225 -1.96 -6.13 -10.67
N LEU A 226 -0.70 -6.14 -10.25
CA LEU A 226 -0.10 -7.31 -9.61
C LEU A 226 -0.38 -7.25 -8.10
N ALA A 227 -1.24 -8.14 -7.61
CA ALA A 227 -1.68 -8.23 -6.22
C ALA A 227 -0.60 -8.86 -5.34
N HIS A 228 -0.46 -8.34 -4.11
CA HIS A 228 0.49 -8.74 -3.05
C HIS A 228 1.75 -9.46 -3.58
N PRO A 229 2.62 -8.75 -4.34
CA PRO A 229 3.59 -9.39 -5.23
C PRO A 229 4.69 -10.20 -4.54
N GLY A 230 4.94 -9.93 -3.25
CA GLY A 230 5.90 -10.65 -2.43
C GLY A 230 5.33 -11.95 -1.86
N CYS A 231 4.02 -12.19 -1.96
CA CYS A 231 3.30 -13.39 -1.53
C CYS A 231 3.50 -13.77 -0.05
N ARG A 232 3.99 -12.83 0.77
CA ARG A 232 4.38 -13.11 2.15
C ARG A 232 3.18 -13.24 3.08
N GLU A 233 3.33 -14.06 4.11
CA GLU A 233 2.42 -14.08 5.26
C GLU A 233 3.26 -13.88 6.53
N LEU A 234 3.11 -12.73 7.18
CA LEU A 234 3.86 -12.35 8.38
C LEU A 234 3.67 -13.41 9.48
N GLY A 235 4.80 -13.94 9.96
CA GLY A 235 4.84 -15.01 10.96
C GLY A 235 4.58 -16.44 10.42
N LYS A 236 4.28 -16.61 9.12
CA LYS A 236 3.96 -17.92 8.52
C LYS A 236 4.74 -18.27 7.26
N ARG A 237 4.82 -17.36 6.27
CA ARG A 237 5.53 -17.58 5.00
C ARG A 237 6.43 -16.39 4.67
N PRO A 238 7.75 -16.60 4.46
CA PRO A 238 8.64 -15.53 4.00
C PRO A 238 8.24 -15.06 2.58
N PRO A 239 8.61 -13.83 2.18
CA PRO A 239 8.36 -13.37 0.82
C PRO A 239 9.08 -14.24 -0.21
N ILE A 240 8.52 -14.33 -1.42
CA ILE A 240 9.24 -14.89 -2.57
C ILE A 240 10.44 -14.01 -2.93
N GLU A 241 11.54 -14.65 -3.33
CA GLU A 241 12.74 -13.93 -3.76
C GLU A 241 12.59 -13.42 -5.20
N LEU A 242 12.77 -12.11 -5.38
CA LEU A 242 12.57 -11.42 -6.66
C LEU A 242 13.63 -10.36 -6.90
N ASP A 243 13.99 -10.16 -8.17
CA ASP A 243 14.63 -8.94 -8.63
C ASP A 243 13.57 -7.84 -8.77
N TRP A 244 13.35 -7.13 -7.66
CA TRP A 244 12.31 -6.10 -7.55
C TRP A 244 12.49 -4.95 -8.53
N LEU A 245 13.72 -4.49 -8.76
CA LEU A 245 13.97 -3.39 -9.69
C LEU A 245 13.59 -3.79 -11.11
N ARG A 246 13.94 -5.01 -11.52
CA ARG A 246 13.56 -5.52 -12.83
C ARG A 246 12.05 -5.72 -12.97
N LEU A 247 11.37 -6.19 -11.92
CA LEU A 247 9.92 -6.33 -11.88
C LEU A 247 9.21 -4.97 -11.99
N VAL A 248 9.58 -4.00 -11.15
CA VAL A 248 9.01 -2.64 -11.14
C VAL A 248 9.21 -1.96 -12.50
N ARG A 249 10.41 -2.02 -13.07
CA ARG A 249 10.68 -1.46 -14.41
C ARG A 249 9.85 -2.14 -15.50
N HIS A 250 9.58 -3.43 -15.35
CA HIS A 250 8.70 -4.13 -16.27
C HIS A 250 7.25 -3.69 -16.10
N ALA A 251 6.78 -3.49 -14.86
CA ALA A 251 5.48 -2.90 -14.55
C ALA A 251 5.29 -1.56 -15.27
N ARG A 252 6.27 -0.66 -15.13
CA ARG A 252 6.28 0.64 -15.84
C ARG A 252 6.14 0.46 -17.35
N ARG A 253 6.95 -0.42 -17.96
CA ARG A 253 6.93 -0.63 -19.43
C ARG A 253 5.61 -1.18 -19.95
N ARG A 254 4.90 -1.98 -19.14
CA ARG A 254 3.62 -2.57 -19.52
C ARG A 254 2.42 -1.74 -19.07
N GLY A 255 2.63 -0.70 -18.28
CA GLY A 255 1.55 0.05 -17.62
C GLY A 255 0.82 -0.79 -16.57
N CYS A 256 1.52 -1.71 -15.89
CA CYS A 256 0.97 -2.53 -14.80
C CYS A 256 1.23 -1.83 -13.47
N PHE A 257 0.24 -1.85 -12.58
CA PHE A 257 0.36 -1.30 -11.24
C PHE A 257 0.75 -2.39 -10.25
N LEU A 258 1.24 -1.98 -9.07
CA LEU A 258 1.60 -2.91 -8.00
C LEU A 258 0.70 -2.68 -6.80
N GLU A 259 0.25 -3.75 -6.16
CA GLU A 259 -0.56 -3.65 -4.96
C GLU A 259 0.28 -3.44 -3.70
N LEU A 260 -0.18 -2.53 -2.85
CA LEU A 260 0.12 -2.46 -1.43
C LEU A 260 -1.11 -2.93 -0.65
N ASN A 261 -1.12 -4.21 -0.35
CA ASN A 261 -2.15 -4.92 0.38
C ASN A 261 -2.00 -4.62 1.87
N ALA A 262 -3.03 -3.99 2.45
CA ALA A 262 -3.05 -3.48 3.81
C ALA A 262 -3.43 -4.54 4.85
N GLN A 263 -3.74 -5.77 4.44
CA GLN A 263 -4.11 -6.85 5.35
C GLN A 263 -2.96 -7.08 6.37
N PRO A 264 -3.21 -7.07 7.70
CA PRO A 264 -2.15 -7.13 8.71
C PRO A 264 -1.21 -8.35 8.67
N LYS A 265 -1.69 -9.47 8.11
CA LYS A 265 -0.90 -10.69 7.89
C LYS A 265 -0.07 -10.61 6.60
N ARG A 266 -0.33 -9.65 5.71
CA ARG A 266 0.41 -9.42 4.46
C ARG A 266 1.30 -8.18 4.55
N LEU A 267 0.71 -6.98 4.60
CA LEU A 267 1.39 -5.67 4.45
C LEU A 267 2.35 -5.63 3.26
N ASP A 268 1.88 -6.09 2.10
CA ASP A 268 2.71 -6.34 0.92
C ASP A 268 2.11 -5.61 -0.27
N LEU A 269 2.75 -4.62 -0.88
CA LEU A 269 4.17 -4.29 -0.92
C LEU A 269 4.83 -3.72 0.35
N THR A 270 6.13 -4.01 0.52
CA THR A 270 6.97 -3.38 1.55
C THR A 270 7.19 -1.89 1.29
N ASP A 271 7.61 -1.13 2.30
CA ASP A 271 7.85 0.32 2.23
C ASP A 271 9.00 0.63 1.27
N VAL A 272 10.06 -0.18 1.32
CA VAL A 272 11.21 -0.09 0.42
C VAL A 272 10.80 -0.32 -1.03
N HIS A 273 9.96 -1.31 -1.31
CA HIS A 273 9.53 -1.57 -2.68
C HIS A 273 8.44 -0.60 -3.16
N ALA A 274 7.58 -0.09 -2.26
CA ALA A 274 6.65 1.00 -2.58
C ALA A 274 7.42 2.27 -2.97
N ARG A 275 8.49 2.61 -2.23
CA ARG A 275 9.38 3.70 -2.60
C ARG A 275 10.04 3.48 -3.95
N MET A 276 10.50 2.25 -4.23
CA MET A 276 11.06 1.88 -5.53
C MET A 276 10.04 2.05 -6.67
N ALA A 277 8.77 1.66 -6.44
CA ALA A 277 7.69 1.86 -7.41
C ALA A 277 7.51 3.35 -7.71
N ARG A 278 7.45 4.20 -6.69
CA ARG A 278 7.42 5.66 -6.83
C ARG A 278 8.61 6.19 -7.64
N GLU A 279 9.83 5.82 -7.26
CA GLU A 279 11.07 6.29 -7.92
C GLU A 279 11.15 5.90 -9.40
N GLU A 280 10.59 4.74 -9.76
CA GLU A 280 10.49 4.26 -11.15
C GLU A 280 9.17 4.67 -11.83
N GLY A 281 8.32 5.50 -11.18
CA GLY A 281 7.08 6.04 -11.73
C GLY A 281 5.99 5.00 -11.99
N VAL A 282 5.91 3.97 -11.16
CA VAL A 282 4.84 2.97 -11.15
C VAL A 282 3.85 3.31 -10.04
N LEU A 283 2.56 3.42 -10.38
CA LEU A 283 1.53 3.68 -9.39
C LEU A 283 1.29 2.44 -8.51
N VAL A 284 1.00 2.70 -7.24
CA VAL A 284 0.68 1.68 -6.24
C VAL A 284 -0.83 1.67 -5.96
N ALA A 285 -1.48 0.51 -5.99
CA ALA A 285 -2.86 0.36 -5.55
C ALA A 285 -2.88 -0.04 -4.07
N ILE A 286 -3.46 0.79 -3.19
CA ILE A 286 -3.62 0.43 -1.77
C ILE A 286 -4.96 -0.29 -1.61
N SER A 287 -4.98 -1.46 -1.02
CA SER A 287 -6.22 -2.25 -0.86
C SER A 287 -6.32 -2.87 0.52
N SER A 288 -7.53 -3.14 1.00
CA SER A 288 -7.75 -3.82 2.27
C SER A 288 -7.63 -5.33 2.16
N ASP A 289 -7.86 -5.90 0.97
CA ASP A 289 -8.07 -7.35 0.76
C ASP A 289 -9.19 -7.85 1.67
N ALA A 290 -10.31 -7.10 1.65
CA ALA A 290 -11.39 -7.28 2.62
C ALA A 290 -12.15 -8.58 2.37
N HIS A 291 -12.24 -9.41 3.41
CA HIS A 291 -13.11 -10.59 3.44
C HIS A 291 -14.29 -10.39 4.41
N THR A 292 -14.24 -9.33 5.21
CA THR A 292 -15.31 -8.87 6.10
C THR A 292 -15.47 -7.35 5.98
N VAL A 293 -16.61 -6.82 6.40
CA VAL A 293 -16.86 -5.37 6.39
C VAL A 293 -15.90 -4.59 7.29
N ASP A 294 -15.38 -5.20 8.36
CA ASP A 294 -14.45 -4.55 9.29
C ASP A 294 -13.04 -4.42 8.71
N ASP A 295 -12.71 -5.20 7.68
CA ASP A 295 -11.38 -5.19 7.07
C ASP A 295 -11.07 -3.87 6.34
N PHE A 296 -12.06 -3.04 6.00
CA PHE A 296 -11.81 -1.70 5.46
C PHE A 296 -11.04 -0.79 6.43
N ASN A 297 -11.05 -1.09 7.74
CA ASN A 297 -10.21 -0.41 8.73
C ASN A 297 -8.72 -0.71 8.52
N ASN A 298 -8.38 -1.84 7.86
CA ASN A 298 -6.99 -2.20 7.59
C ASN A 298 -6.31 -1.21 6.63
N LEU A 299 -7.06 -0.43 5.84
CA LEU A 299 -6.52 0.60 4.95
C LEU A 299 -5.59 1.57 5.68
N ASP A 300 -5.79 1.81 6.98
CA ASP A 300 -4.89 2.65 7.79
C ASP A 300 -3.48 2.07 7.89
N TYR A 301 -3.34 0.74 7.96
CA TYR A 301 -2.03 0.10 7.88
C TYR A 301 -1.39 0.29 6.50
N GLY A 302 -2.19 0.23 5.45
CA GLY A 302 -1.76 0.50 4.08
C GLY A 302 -1.25 1.92 3.91
N ILE A 303 -1.97 2.90 4.46
CA ILE A 303 -1.55 4.31 4.52
C ILE A 303 -0.24 4.45 5.29
N GLY A 304 -0.11 3.87 6.48
CA GLY A 304 1.14 3.89 7.24
C GLY A 304 2.33 3.34 6.44
N GLN A 305 2.13 2.22 5.75
CA GLN A 305 3.14 1.59 4.91
C GLN A 305 3.51 2.45 3.68
N ALA A 306 2.52 3.05 3.01
CA ALA A 306 2.72 3.95 1.88
C ALA A 306 3.48 5.23 2.29
N ARG A 307 3.14 5.81 3.44
CA ARG A 307 3.85 6.97 4.02
C ARG A 307 5.32 6.64 4.30
N ARG A 308 5.62 5.44 4.83
CA ARG A 308 7.00 4.94 4.99
C ARG A 308 7.73 4.74 3.66
N GLY A 309 6.99 4.45 2.60
CA GLY A 309 7.48 4.41 1.21
C GLY A 309 7.61 5.80 0.55
N TRP A 310 7.30 6.88 1.27
CA TRP A 310 7.32 8.26 0.79
C TRP A 310 6.28 8.55 -0.30
N LEU A 311 5.20 7.77 -0.36
CA LEU A 311 4.16 7.94 -1.36
C LEU A 311 3.34 9.20 -1.08
N GLU A 312 3.13 9.98 -2.13
CA GLU A 312 2.18 11.07 -2.19
C GLU A 312 0.86 10.56 -2.81
N ALA A 313 -0.22 11.33 -2.70
CA ALA A 313 -1.50 10.93 -3.30
C ALA A 313 -1.39 10.64 -4.81
N ALA A 314 -0.51 11.35 -5.52
CA ALA A 314 -0.29 11.16 -6.96
C ALA A 314 0.34 9.80 -7.32
N ASP A 315 1.09 9.20 -6.39
CA ASP A 315 1.79 7.92 -6.55
C ASP A 315 0.85 6.72 -6.35
N VAL A 316 -0.36 6.95 -5.83
CA VAL A 316 -1.33 5.90 -5.51
C VAL A 316 -2.46 5.89 -6.53
N LEU A 317 -2.78 4.71 -7.07
CA LEU A 317 -3.76 4.54 -8.15
C LEU A 317 -5.15 4.99 -7.71
N ASN A 318 -5.62 4.48 -6.57
CA ASN A 318 -6.97 4.63 -6.05
C ASN A 318 -7.20 5.89 -5.18
N THR A 319 -6.37 6.92 -5.35
CA THR A 319 -6.69 8.31 -4.97
C THR A 319 -7.41 9.06 -6.08
N ARG A 320 -7.42 8.50 -7.29
CA ARG A 320 -8.10 9.07 -8.46
C ARG A 320 -9.62 8.97 -8.30
N PRO A 321 -10.38 10.00 -8.72
CA PRO A 321 -11.81 9.85 -8.94
C PRO A 321 -12.10 8.73 -9.94
N LEU A 322 -13.30 8.14 -9.87
CA LEU A 322 -13.68 6.97 -10.65
C LEU A 322 -13.43 7.11 -12.16
N ASP A 323 -13.76 8.24 -12.76
CA ASP A 323 -13.57 8.45 -14.21
C ASP A 323 -12.08 8.45 -14.61
N ALA A 324 -11.23 9.08 -13.79
CA ALA A 324 -9.79 9.09 -14.00
C ALA A 324 -9.16 7.71 -13.74
N LEU A 325 -9.68 6.95 -12.76
CA LEU A 325 -9.28 5.56 -12.56
C LEU A 325 -9.60 4.73 -13.81
N ARG A 326 -10.83 4.82 -14.32
CA ARG A 326 -11.26 4.08 -15.52
C ARG A 326 -10.42 4.44 -16.75
N GLU A 327 -10.09 5.70 -16.95
CA GLU A 327 -9.20 6.11 -18.03
C GLU A 327 -7.82 5.45 -17.93
N VAL A 328 -7.23 5.44 -16.73
CA VAL A 328 -5.92 4.82 -16.47
C VAL A 328 -5.96 3.29 -16.63
N LEU A 329 -7.10 2.65 -16.36
CA LEU A 329 -7.26 1.19 -16.52
C LEU A 329 -7.44 0.75 -17.99
N ARG A 330 -7.89 1.61 -18.91
CA ARG A 330 -8.10 1.31 -20.34
C ARG A 330 -6.80 1.18 -21.15
N ARG A 331 -5.80 0.46 -20.64
CA ARG A 331 -4.47 0.24 -21.25
C ARG A 331 -4.57 0.17 -22.79
N GLY A 332 -3.87 1.09 -23.46
CA GLY A 332 -3.76 1.13 -24.92
C GLY A 332 -2.93 0.00 -25.49
#